data_AF-A0AAD8YKH3-F1
#
_entry.id   AF-A0AAD8YKH3-F1
#
_cell.length_a   1.000
_cell.length_b   1.000
_cell.length_c   1.000
_cell.angle_alpha   90.00
_cell.angle_beta   90.00
_cell.angle_gamma   90.00
#
_symmetry.space_group_name_H-M   'P 1'
#
loop_
_entity.id
_entity.type
_entity.pdbx_description
1 polymer ?
#
loop_
_entity_poly.entity_id
_entity_poly.type
_entity_poly.pdbx_seq_one_letter_code
_entity_poly.pdbx_strand_id
1 'polypeptide(L)'
;MEQEDEAIERASDSILRRRVNGNNTLSASNATSSSNANGSINNNRNIDEIEAIIQEYTTACQIYGCADRINPGILTTFRFQLPSLRVSGAFFDADMLALVEVLLHHVNGALSYIRRLDFSVAAKEGKSFGKKGIRSHGAYALSKVLQMSLHIEEVFLPKNRIGPYGASAIFCAAKENKALKTLLMRGCRIGERGAFALVSQILMNEDASKSGLREVDLCVNQMGFYGVFAIEKGLKNRRERLKAQGVDDDDILVDLEGNMVFQEVMNCVTHGLGILLGTIGSFVLASKVRGMENHYTLSCAVYSISLVVLYMSSTLYHSFFALLRTRYIFQVFDKCAIYILIAGSYTPFLTIVLHHKPLWSGSLLAFIWVCALSGIGVEAFFPLWKYRPRFSLAMYLGMGWSCLICMHDFVEILPANALYLIIAGGVAYTGGVPFFVRNNNLDHSIWHVFVIAGSFFHWLSVYLYVVEIETGAGGTNIEAQ
;
A
#
# COMPACT_ATOMS: atom_id res chain seq x y z
N MET A 1 13.16 0.51 14.06
CA MET A 1 14.08 1.31 13.23
C MET A 1 15.10 0.42 12.54
N GLU A 2 15.94 -0.36 13.23
CA GLU A 2 16.88 -1.31 12.57
C GLU A 2 16.18 -2.41 11.76
N GLN A 3 15.10 -3.00 12.30
CA GLN A 3 14.25 -3.96 11.56
C GLN A 3 13.46 -3.33 10.39
N GLU A 4 13.37 -2.00 10.35
CA GLU A 4 12.71 -1.21 9.31
C GLU A 4 13.69 -0.78 8.21
N ASP A 5 15.00 -0.87 8.48
CA ASP A 5 16.09 -0.62 7.53
C ASP A 5 16.51 -1.93 6.82
N GLU A 6 16.60 -3.06 7.52
CA GLU A 6 16.70 -4.40 6.89
C GLU A 6 15.50 -4.69 5.97
N ALA A 7 14.37 -4.05 6.26
CA ALA A 7 13.14 -4.19 5.52
C ALA A 7 13.15 -3.55 4.13
N ILE A 8 13.80 -2.39 4.04
CA ILE A 8 13.97 -1.60 2.81
C ILE A 8 15.02 -2.28 1.92
N GLU A 9 16.05 -2.85 2.54
CA GLU A 9 17.06 -3.67 1.88
C GLU A 9 16.45 -4.97 1.33
N ARG A 10 15.59 -5.66 2.11
CA ARG A 10 14.87 -6.86 1.65
C ARG A 10 13.83 -6.59 0.54
N ALA A 11 13.25 -5.38 0.46
CA ALA A 11 12.32 -5.01 -0.59
C ALA A 11 13.06 -4.72 -1.92
N SER A 12 14.22 -4.06 -1.83
CA SER A 12 15.16 -3.94 -2.95
C SER A 12 15.66 -5.33 -3.41
N ASP A 13 15.89 -6.25 -2.46
CA ASP A 13 16.22 -7.66 -2.74
C ASP A 13 15.08 -8.44 -3.39
N SER A 14 13.81 -8.13 -3.11
CA SER A 14 12.68 -8.85 -3.73
C SER A 14 12.55 -8.56 -5.23
N ILE A 15 12.98 -7.35 -5.64
CA ILE A 15 13.09 -6.93 -7.03
C ILE A 15 14.36 -7.53 -7.66
N LEU A 16 15.49 -7.55 -6.94
CA LEU A 16 16.74 -8.20 -7.39
C LEU A 16 16.61 -9.73 -7.54
N ARG A 17 15.84 -10.41 -6.67
CA ARG A 17 15.61 -11.87 -6.74
C ARG A 17 14.82 -12.29 -7.97
N ARG A 18 14.02 -11.41 -8.58
CA ARG A 18 13.40 -11.67 -9.89
C ARG A 18 14.41 -11.65 -11.04
N ARG A 19 15.55 -10.97 -10.87
CA ARG A 19 16.64 -10.84 -11.86
C ARG A 19 17.62 -12.03 -11.83
N VAL A 20 17.83 -12.65 -10.66
CA VAL A 20 18.77 -13.78 -10.50
C VAL A 20 18.25 -15.10 -11.11
N ASN A 21 16.93 -15.31 -11.16
CA ASN A 21 16.37 -16.52 -11.77
C ASN A 21 16.38 -16.52 -13.32
N GLY A 22 16.82 -15.44 -13.97
CA GLY A 22 16.85 -15.29 -15.44
C GLY A 22 18.23 -15.41 -16.10
N ASN A 23 19.32 -15.32 -15.34
CA ASN A 23 20.70 -15.30 -15.89
C ASN A 23 21.56 -16.38 -15.22
N ASN A 24 21.41 -17.63 -15.63
CA ASN A 24 22.36 -18.70 -15.31
C ASN A 24 22.69 -19.51 -16.56
N THR A 25 23.41 -18.90 -17.50
CA THR A 25 24.27 -19.60 -18.46
C THR A 25 25.32 -18.63 -19.01
N LEU A 26 26.56 -19.12 -19.18
CA LEU A 26 27.76 -18.49 -19.76
C LEU A 26 28.60 -17.65 -18.78
N SER A 27 29.91 -17.78 -18.63
CA SER A 27 30.92 -18.75 -19.11
C SER A 27 32.21 -18.39 -18.36
N ALA A 28 32.85 -19.35 -17.68
CA ALA A 28 34.19 -19.16 -17.13
C ALA A 28 35.21 -19.41 -18.25
N SER A 29 36.06 -18.44 -18.56
CA SER A 29 37.26 -18.65 -19.38
C SER A 29 38.52 -18.13 -18.70
N ASN A 30 39.47 -19.07 -18.64
CA ASN A 30 40.85 -19.05 -18.19
C ASN A 30 41.60 -17.72 -18.16
N ALA A 31 42.24 -17.48 -17.02
CA ALA A 31 43.34 -16.54 -16.86
C ALA A 31 44.65 -17.16 -17.36
N THR A 32 45.32 -16.48 -18.28
CA THR A 32 46.76 -16.65 -18.55
C THR A 32 47.46 -15.34 -18.30
N SER A 33 48.40 -15.37 -17.38
CA SER A 33 49.29 -14.29 -16.99
C SER A 33 50.29 -13.96 -18.10
N SER A 34 50.36 -12.71 -18.53
CA SER A 34 51.58 -12.13 -19.10
C SER A 34 51.81 -10.74 -18.52
N SER A 35 53.03 -10.57 -18.00
CA SER A 35 53.59 -9.33 -17.49
C SER A 35 53.61 -8.23 -18.54
N ASN A 36 53.24 -6.99 -18.20
CA ASN A 36 53.66 -5.83 -18.98
C ASN A 36 53.73 -4.55 -18.15
N ALA A 37 54.91 -3.93 -18.16
CA ALA A 37 55.27 -2.67 -17.49
C ALA A 37 54.44 -1.44 -17.95
N ASN A 38 53.56 -1.59 -18.95
CA ASN A 38 52.56 -0.59 -19.34
C ASN A 38 51.41 -0.42 -18.32
N GLY A 39 51.21 -1.37 -17.40
CA GLY A 39 50.18 -1.26 -16.35
C GLY A 39 50.46 -0.17 -15.31
N SER A 40 51.74 0.11 -15.02
CA SER A 40 52.12 1.12 -14.02
C SER A 40 51.91 2.56 -14.50
N ILE A 41 52.17 2.84 -15.78
CA ILE A 41 52.01 4.19 -16.36
C ILE A 41 50.54 4.52 -16.58
N ASN A 42 49.73 3.55 -17.03
CA ASN A 42 48.28 3.73 -17.15
C ASN A 42 47.59 3.83 -15.78
N ASN A 43 48.05 3.09 -14.77
CA ASN A 43 47.52 3.23 -13.42
C ASN A 43 47.86 4.59 -12.81
N ASN A 44 49.10 5.09 -12.97
CA ASN A 44 49.47 6.41 -12.46
C ASN A 44 48.67 7.55 -13.13
N ARG A 45 48.49 7.51 -14.46
CA ARG A 45 47.68 8.51 -15.17
C ARG A 45 46.21 8.51 -14.73
N ASN A 46 45.65 7.34 -14.48
CA ASN A 46 44.26 7.20 -14.03
C ASN A 46 44.09 7.68 -12.58
N ILE A 47 45.10 7.47 -11.72
CA ILE A 47 45.13 8.01 -10.36
C ILE A 47 45.20 9.54 -10.37
N ASP A 48 46.10 10.13 -11.17
CA ASP A 48 46.25 11.59 -11.27
C ASP A 48 44.98 12.26 -11.81
N GLU A 49 44.30 11.63 -12.77
CA GLU A 49 43.02 12.09 -13.32
C GLU A 49 41.90 12.05 -12.26
N ILE A 50 41.79 10.97 -11.49
CA ILE A 50 40.81 10.84 -10.41
C ILE A 50 41.08 11.84 -9.28
N GLU A 51 42.34 12.09 -8.90
CA GLU A 51 42.68 13.11 -7.91
C GLU A 51 42.33 14.52 -8.41
N ALA A 52 42.50 14.80 -9.70
CA ALA A 52 42.05 16.06 -10.30
C ALA A 52 40.52 16.22 -10.19
N ILE A 53 39.75 15.16 -10.46
CA ILE A 53 38.28 15.15 -10.31
C ILE A 53 37.86 15.36 -8.84
N ILE A 54 38.58 14.74 -7.90
CA ILE A 54 38.34 14.94 -6.46
C ILE A 54 38.60 16.40 -6.06
N GLN A 55 39.67 17.01 -6.59
CA GLN A 55 39.98 18.41 -6.36
C GLN A 55 38.93 19.34 -6.98
N GLU A 56 38.43 19.01 -8.17
CA GLU A 56 37.33 19.73 -8.83
C GLU A 56 36.05 19.67 -7.98
N TYR A 57 35.68 18.48 -7.50
CA TYR A 57 34.54 18.31 -6.58
C TYR A 57 34.69 19.12 -5.30
N THR A 58 35.88 19.10 -4.69
CA THR A 58 36.19 19.86 -3.48
C THR A 58 36.07 21.36 -3.72
N THR A 59 36.51 21.83 -4.90
CA THR A 59 36.40 23.23 -5.32
C THR A 59 34.95 23.63 -5.58
N ALA A 60 34.17 22.78 -6.26
CA ALA A 60 32.74 22.98 -6.47
C ALA A 60 31.99 23.06 -5.13
N CYS A 61 32.36 22.23 -4.16
CA CYS A 61 31.81 22.32 -2.80
C CYS A 61 32.12 23.66 -2.12
N GLN A 62 33.28 24.28 -2.36
CA GLN A 62 33.58 25.61 -1.87
C GLN A 62 32.72 26.68 -2.55
N ILE A 63 32.57 26.62 -3.88
CA ILE A 63 31.77 27.56 -4.68
C ILE A 63 30.29 27.55 -4.24
N TYR A 64 29.71 26.36 -4.05
CA TYR A 64 28.31 26.22 -3.67
C TYR A 64 28.05 26.30 -2.15
N GLY A 65 29.08 26.60 -1.34
CA GLY A 65 28.92 26.82 0.10
C GLY A 65 28.65 25.55 0.92
N CYS A 66 29.20 24.42 0.50
CA CYS A 66 29.13 23.14 1.21
C CYS A 66 30.50 22.50 1.54
N ALA A 67 31.59 23.27 1.51
CA ALA A 67 32.93 22.80 1.86
C ALA A 67 33.03 22.19 3.28
N ASP A 68 32.23 22.68 4.24
CA ASP A 68 32.19 22.13 5.60
C ASP A 68 31.51 20.75 5.69
N ARG A 69 30.92 20.27 4.58
CA ARG A 69 30.16 19.02 4.48
C ARG A 69 30.47 18.26 3.19
N ILE A 70 31.74 18.19 2.80
CA ILE A 70 32.16 17.33 1.68
C ILE A 70 31.73 15.90 1.98
N ASN A 71 31.05 15.26 1.03
CA ASN A 71 30.44 13.95 1.27
C ASN A 71 31.48 12.81 1.12
N PRO A 72 31.80 12.07 2.21
CA PRO A 72 32.78 10.98 2.13
C PRO A 72 32.41 9.87 1.15
N GLY A 73 31.10 9.57 1.02
CA GLY A 73 30.61 8.56 0.09
C GLY A 73 30.91 8.89 -1.38
N ILE A 74 30.83 10.17 -1.75
CA ILE A 74 31.19 10.64 -3.10
C ILE A 74 32.70 10.50 -3.32
N LEU A 75 33.52 10.99 -2.38
CA LEU A 75 34.98 10.86 -2.47
C LEU A 75 35.43 9.40 -2.58
N THR A 76 34.83 8.53 -1.78
CA THR A 76 35.10 7.08 -1.81
C THR A 76 34.72 6.49 -3.17
N THR A 77 33.57 6.87 -3.72
CA THR A 77 33.12 6.40 -5.03
C THR A 77 34.12 6.80 -6.12
N PHE A 78 34.56 8.07 -6.14
CA PHE A 78 35.51 8.55 -7.13
C PHE A 78 36.87 7.86 -6.98
N ARG A 79 37.41 7.82 -5.76
CA ARG A 79 38.75 7.28 -5.48
C ARG A 79 38.88 5.79 -5.77
N PHE A 80 37.81 5.02 -5.52
CA PHE A 80 37.80 3.56 -5.71
C PHE A 80 37.01 3.09 -6.93
N GLN A 81 36.59 4.03 -7.79
CA GLN A 81 35.84 3.76 -9.03
C GLN A 81 34.62 2.84 -8.82
N LEU A 82 33.84 3.10 -7.77
CA LEU A 82 32.71 2.25 -7.42
C LEU A 82 31.54 2.48 -8.40
N PRO A 83 30.84 1.42 -8.84
CA PRO A 83 29.73 1.56 -9.80
C PRO A 83 28.48 2.20 -9.18
N SER A 84 28.43 2.33 -7.85
CA SER A 84 27.33 2.94 -7.11
C SER A 84 27.84 4.13 -6.33
N LEU A 85 27.47 5.33 -6.77
CA LEU A 85 27.69 6.57 -6.01
C LEU A 85 26.62 6.67 -4.93
N ARG A 86 27.01 6.37 -3.69
CA ARG A 86 26.12 6.49 -2.53
C ARG A 86 26.59 7.62 -1.64
N VAL A 87 25.71 8.58 -1.40
CA VAL A 87 26.02 9.65 -0.44
C VAL A 87 26.02 9.10 0.98
N SER A 88 26.89 9.62 1.83
CA SER A 88 26.91 9.33 3.28
C SER A 88 26.38 10.54 4.05
N GLY A 89 25.31 10.36 4.82
CA GLY A 89 24.72 11.40 5.67
C GLY A 89 23.86 12.43 4.92
N ALA A 90 23.72 13.61 5.51
CA ALA A 90 22.88 14.70 5.00
C ALA A 90 23.35 15.19 3.63
N PHE A 91 22.41 15.39 2.70
CA PHE A 91 22.70 15.86 1.34
C PHE A 91 21.55 16.74 0.80
N PHE A 92 21.87 17.93 0.34
CA PHE A 92 20.92 18.99 -0.03
C PHE A 92 21.13 19.49 -1.46
N ASP A 93 20.32 20.47 -1.88
CA ASP A 93 20.38 21.06 -3.22
C ASP A 93 21.78 21.63 -3.56
N ALA A 94 22.47 22.26 -2.61
CA ALA A 94 23.81 22.82 -2.83
C ALA A 94 24.86 21.73 -3.06
N ASP A 95 24.79 20.65 -2.28
CA ASP A 95 25.67 19.48 -2.44
C ASP A 95 25.41 18.79 -3.78
N MET A 96 24.14 18.74 -4.20
CA MET A 96 23.75 18.23 -5.52
C MET A 96 24.30 19.09 -6.65
N LEU A 97 24.30 20.43 -6.54
CA LEU A 97 24.88 21.31 -7.54
C LEU A 97 26.39 21.05 -7.71
N ALA A 98 27.13 20.95 -6.59
CA ALA A 98 28.55 20.64 -6.62
C ALA A 98 28.84 19.28 -7.27
N LEU A 99 28.04 18.25 -6.94
CA LEU A 99 28.16 16.94 -7.56
C LEU A 99 27.81 16.99 -9.07
N VAL A 100 26.74 17.67 -9.43
CA VAL A 100 26.27 17.78 -10.81
C VAL A 100 27.29 18.48 -11.70
N GLU A 101 27.97 19.51 -11.21
CA GLU A 101 29.03 20.21 -11.97
C GLU A 101 30.13 19.22 -12.42
N VAL A 102 30.62 18.41 -11.49
CA VAL A 102 31.63 17.38 -11.80
C VAL A 102 31.07 16.27 -12.70
N LEU A 103 29.85 15.80 -12.42
CA LEU A 103 29.24 14.75 -13.24
C LEU A 103 29.02 15.23 -14.68
N LEU A 104 28.61 16.48 -14.91
CA LEU A 104 28.40 16.99 -16.27
C LEU A 104 29.67 16.97 -17.11
N HIS A 105 30.84 17.19 -16.49
CA HIS A 105 32.13 17.13 -17.19
C HIS A 105 32.60 15.69 -17.44
N HIS A 106 32.37 14.78 -16.49
CA HIS A 106 33.07 13.47 -16.49
C HIS A 106 32.18 12.23 -16.61
N VAL A 107 30.84 12.35 -16.55
CA VAL A 107 29.90 11.19 -16.49
C VAL A 107 30.03 10.25 -17.70
N ASN A 108 30.38 10.77 -18.87
CA ASN A 108 30.58 9.98 -20.09
C ASN A 108 32.07 9.69 -20.39
N GLY A 109 32.98 10.09 -19.49
CA GLY A 109 34.42 9.91 -19.60
C GLY A 109 34.96 9.14 -18.40
N ALA A 110 35.79 9.81 -17.59
CA ALA A 110 36.45 9.22 -16.43
C ALA A 110 35.48 8.64 -15.38
N LEU A 111 34.23 9.15 -15.29
CA LEU A 111 33.20 8.65 -14.36
C LEU A 111 32.17 7.70 -15.01
N SER A 112 32.43 7.20 -16.22
CA SER A 112 31.54 6.27 -16.94
C SER A 112 31.29 4.93 -16.26
N TYR A 113 32.08 4.57 -15.26
CA TYR A 113 31.87 3.38 -14.43
C TYR A 113 30.66 3.52 -13.50
N ILE A 114 30.19 4.74 -13.21
CA ILE A 114 29.05 4.98 -12.31
C ILE A 114 27.75 4.58 -13.01
N ARG A 115 27.08 3.56 -12.48
CA ARG A 115 25.80 3.02 -12.96
C ARG A 115 24.63 3.37 -12.06
N ARG A 116 24.87 3.58 -10.77
CA ARG A 116 23.84 3.90 -9.78
C ARG A 116 24.15 5.20 -9.04
N LEU A 117 23.14 6.06 -8.90
CA LEU A 117 23.16 7.20 -7.98
C LEU A 117 22.20 6.94 -6.81
N ASP A 118 22.73 6.78 -5.60
CA ASP A 118 21.95 6.49 -4.39
C ASP A 118 21.98 7.65 -3.39
N PHE A 119 20.83 8.32 -3.29
CA PHE A 119 20.55 9.42 -2.35
C PHE A 119 19.56 9.02 -1.25
N SER A 120 19.43 7.72 -0.95
CA SER A 120 18.44 7.21 0.00
C SER A 120 18.65 7.69 1.43
N VAL A 121 19.88 8.06 1.79
CA VAL A 121 20.22 8.57 3.13
C VAL A 121 20.30 10.10 3.20
N ALA A 122 20.16 10.79 2.05
CA ALA A 122 20.24 12.25 1.96
C ALA A 122 19.31 12.99 2.93
N ALA A 123 18.14 12.40 3.20
CA ALA A 123 17.11 12.95 4.07
C ALA A 123 17.15 12.42 5.52
N LYS A 124 18.03 11.46 5.86
CA LYS A 124 18.01 10.74 7.16
C LYS A 124 18.70 11.49 8.31
N GLU A 125 19.64 12.40 8.04
CA GLU A 125 20.40 13.07 9.10
C GLU A 125 20.21 14.58 9.08
N GLY A 126 19.64 15.11 10.16
CA GLY A 126 19.52 16.54 10.34
C GLY A 126 18.78 16.91 11.62
N LYS A 127 19.55 17.16 12.69
CA LYS A 127 19.09 17.93 13.87
C LYS A 127 18.71 19.39 13.51
N SER A 128 18.88 19.78 12.24
CA SER A 128 18.46 21.08 11.73
C SER A 128 16.97 21.06 11.42
N PHE A 129 16.19 21.65 12.33
CA PHE A 129 14.79 21.99 12.11
C PHE A 129 14.63 22.76 10.76
N GLY A 130 14.21 22.06 9.69
CA GLY A 130 13.69 22.71 8.49
C GLY A 130 14.07 22.11 7.14
N LYS A 131 15.33 21.70 6.92
CA LYS A 131 15.81 21.24 5.59
C LYS A 131 15.85 19.72 5.53
N LYS A 132 14.90 19.10 4.82
CA LYS A 132 14.90 17.64 4.57
C LYS A 132 15.38 17.36 3.15
N GLY A 133 16.60 16.83 3.03
CA GLY A 133 17.17 16.24 1.81
C GLY A 133 17.15 17.13 0.55
N ILE A 134 17.17 16.48 -0.61
CA ILE A 134 17.12 17.08 -1.93
C ILE A 134 15.72 17.63 -2.21
N ARG A 135 15.62 18.82 -2.81
CA ARG A 135 14.36 19.46 -3.24
C ARG A 135 14.30 19.61 -4.75
N SER A 136 13.36 20.42 -5.23
CA SER A 136 13.10 20.64 -6.66
C SER A 136 14.33 21.15 -7.43
N HIS A 137 15.15 22.01 -6.83
CA HIS A 137 16.33 22.58 -7.47
C HIS A 137 17.43 21.52 -7.66
N GLY A 138 17.75 20.74 -6.62
CA GLY A 138 18.71 19.64 -6.75
C GLY A 138 18.22 18.57 -7.73
N ALA A 139 16.92 18.22 -7.71
CA ALA A 139 16.34 17.31 -8.69
C ALA A 139 16.39 17.85 -10.13
N TYR A 140 16.18 19.16 -10.33
CA TYR A 140 16.34 19.80 -11.63
C TYR A 140 17.80 19.73 -12.11
N ALA A 141 18.78 20.02 -11.24
CA ALA A 141 20.20 19.90 -11.57
C ALA A 141 20.55 18.46 -11.96
N LEU A 142 20.11 17.47 -11.16
CA LEU A 142 20.28 16.05 -11.47
C LEU A 142 19.66 15.68 -12.81
N SER A 143 18.50 16.24 -13.17
CA SER A 143 17.87 15.98 -14.47
C SER A 143 18.75 16.35 -15.66
N LYS A 144 19.66 17.32 -15.52
CA LYS A 144 20.63 17.68 -16.57
C LYS A 144 21.70 16.62 -16.76
N VAL A 145 22.22 16.05 -15.68
CA VAL A 145 23.13 14.88 -15.76
C VAL A 145 22.42 13.72 -16.43
N LEU A 146 21.16 13.45 -16.06
CA LEU A 146 20.38 12.38 -16.67
C LEU A 146 20.07 12.64 -18.15
N GLN A 147 19.95 13.89 -18.61
CA GLN A 147 19.78 14.17 -20.05
C GLN A 147 21.02 13.80 -20.88
N MET A 148 22.21 13.91 -20.29
CA MET A 148 23.48 13.73 -21.01
C MET A 148 24.13 12.35 -20.80
N SER A 149 23.84 11.70 -19.67
CA SER A 149 24.48 10.46 -19.26
C SER A 149 24.08 9.28 -20.15
N LEU A 150 25.08 8.53 -20.62
CA LEU A 150 24.92 7.26 -21.33
C LEU A 150 25.09 6.02 -20.43
N HIS A 151 25.42 6.21 -19.16
CA HIS A 151 25.85 5.10 -18.27
C HIS A 151 25.01 4.91 -17.01
N ILE A 152 24.40 5.97 -16.47
CA ILE A 152 23.56 5.87 -15.27
C ILE A 152 22.29 5.07 -15.57
N GLU A 153 22.15 3.92 -14.92
CA GLU A 153 21.04 2.99 -15.08
C GLU A 153 20.02 3.09 -13.94
N GLU A 154 20.45 3.49 -12.74
CA GLU A 154 19.62 3.46 -11.54
C GLU A 154 19.75 4.74 -10.71
N VAL A 155 18.62 5.33 -10.32
CA VAL A 155 18.59 6.55 -9.50
C VAL A 155 17.65 6.35 -8.31
N PHE A 156 18.19 6.40 -7.10
CA PHE A 156 17.45 6.24 -5.86
C PHE A 156 17.36 7.58 -5.13
N LEU A 157 16.15 8.09 -4.98
CA LEU A 157 15.84 9.37 -4.35
C LEU A 157 14.80 9.27 -3.20
N PRO A 158 14.57 8.12 -2.53
CA PRO A 158 13.44 7.99 -1.63
C PRO A 158 13.50 9.00 -0.47
N LYS A 159 12.33 9.46 -0.03
CA LYS A 159 12.10 10.35 1.12
C LYS A 159 12.71 11.76 0.99
N ASN A 160 13.14 12.16 -0.20
CA ASN A 160 13.59 13.53 -0.51
C ASN A 160 12.42 14.46 -0.88
N ARG A 161 12.46 15.74 -0.55
CA ARG A 161 11.34 16.67 -0.83
C ARG A 161 11.37 17.24 -2.25
N ILE A 162 11.51 16.38 -3.26
CA ILE A 162 11.66 16.75 -4.68
C ILE A 162 10.51 17.63 -5.18
N GLY A 163 9.27 17.29 -4.80
CA GLY A 163 8.10 18.03 -5.25
C GLY A 163 7.73 17.80 -6.72
N PRO A 164 6.62 18.39 -7.19
CA PRO A 164 6.12 18.18 -8.56
C PRO A 164 7.08 18.67 -9.65
N TYR A 165 7.71 19.84 -9.44
CA TYR A 165 8.59 20.44 -10.44
C TYR A 165 9.88 19.66 -10.64
N GLY A 166 10.51 19.19 -9.56
CA GLY A 166 11.71 18.36 -9.63
C GLY A 166 11.42 17.00 -10.28
N ALA A 167 10.28 16.39 -9.94
CA ALA A 167 9.86 15.14 -10.55
C ALA A 167 9.57 15.30 -12.05
N SER A 168 8.90 16.40 -12.44
CA SER A 168 8.67 16.70 -13.85
C SER A 168 9.98 16.87 -14.63
N ALA A 169 11.01 17.48 -14.03
CA ALA A 169 12.31 17.61 -14.65
C ALA A 169 12.99 16.25 -14.85
N ILE A 170 12.94 15.38 -13.84
CA ILE A 170 13.46 14.01 -13.91
C ILE A 170 12.73 13.19 -14.98
N PHE A 171 11.39 13.24 -15.04
CA PHE A 171 10.63 12.53 -16.08
C PHE A 171 10.90 13.08 -17.48
N CYS A 172 11.08 14.39 -17.61
CA CYS A 172 11.48 15.00 -18.88
C CYS A 172 12.86 14.50 -19.32
N ALA A 173 13.82 14.38 -18.39
CA ALA A 173 15.12 13.78 -18.68
C ALA A 173 15.02 12.28 -19.05
N ALA A 174 14.19 11.52 -18.34
CA ALA A 174 14.01 10.09 -18.57
C ALA A 174 13.31 9.76 -19.90
N LYS A 175 12.59 10.72 -20.50
CA LYS A 175 11.87 10.54 -21.77
C LYS A 175 12.79 10.14 -22.93
N GLU A 176 14.00 10.70 -22.99
CA GLU A 176 14.96 10.49 -24.08
C GLU A 176 16.25 9.79 -23.61
N ASN A 177 16.28 9.33 -22.35
CA ASN A 177 17.42 8.60 -21.80
C ASN A 177 17.19 7.09 -21.96
N LYS A 178 18.07 6.42 -22.73
CA LYS A 178 18.07 4.96 -22.95
C LYS A 178 18.83 4.15 -21.90
N ALA A 179 19.70 4.79 -21.12
CA ALA A 179 20.50 4.15 -20.09
C ALA A 179 19.70 3.93 -18.79
N LEU A 180 18.89 4.91 -18.37
CA LEU A 180 18.14 4.89 -17.12
C LEU A 180 17.02 3.85 -17.16
N LYS A 181 17.13 2.83 -16.32
CA LYS A 181 16.19 1.69 -16.21
C LYS A 181 15.32 1.76 -14.96
N THR A 182 15.89 2.17 -13.83
CA THR A 182 15.20 2.16 -12.53
C THR A 182 15.22 3.53 -11.87
N LEU A 183 14.04 4.01 -11.48
CA LEU A 183 13.86 5.29 -10.80
C LEU A 183 13.03 5.13 -9.53
N LEU A 184 13.67 5.25 -8.36
CA LEU A 184 12.99 5.13 -7.07
C LEU A 184 12.76 6.52 -6.47
N MET A 185 11.51 6.97 -6.43
CA MET A 185 11.12 8.27 -5.88
C MET A 185 10.00 8.15 -4.83
N ARG A 186 10.04 7.09 -4.02
CA ARG A 186 9.10 6.90 -2.91
C ARG A 186 9.13 8.05 -1.92
N GLY A 187 7.98 8.58 -1.52
CA GLY A 187 7.91 9.60 -0.47
C GLY A 187 8.44 10.97 -0.89
N CYS A 188 8.46 11.27 -2.19
CA CYS A 188 9.08 12.47 -2.76
C CYS A 188 8.18 13.70 -2.85
N ARG A 189 6.93 13.60 -2.37
CA ARG A 189 5.89 14.66 -2.42
C ARG A 189 5.63 15.16 -3.85
N ILE A 190 5.66 14.24 -4.81
CA ILE A 190 5.48 14.54 -6.24
C ILE A 190 4.09 15.13 -6.51
N GLY A 191 3.07 14.67 -5.79
CA GLY A 191 1.70 15.13 -5.93
C GLY A 191 1.09 14.81 -7.30
N GLU A 192 -0.16 15.24 -7.49
CA GLU A 192 -0.92 14.99 -8.71
C GLU A 192 -0.25 15.58 -9.96
N ARG A 193 0.33 16.78 -9.86
CA ARG A 193 1.02 17.43 -10.99
C ARG A 193 2.20 16.62 -11.51
N GLY A 194 2.99 16.01 -10.62
CA GLY A 194 4.09 15.16 -11.06
C GLY A 194 3.62 13.80 -11.58
N ALA A 195 2.45 13.31 -11.14
CA ALA A 195 1.81 12.15 -11.76
C ALA A 195 1.46 12.42 -13.24
N PHE A 196 0.88 13.59 -13.53
CA PHE A 196 0.62 14.02 -14.91
C PHE A 196 1.90 14.22 -15.73
N ALA A 197 2.99 14.62 -15.08
CA ALA A 197 4.29 14.70 -15.75
C ALA A 197 4.78 13.31 -16.19
N LEU A 198 4.66 12.27 -15.34
CA LEU A 198 4.98 10.89 -15.75
C LEU A 198 4.10 10.47 -16.95
N VAL A 199 2.79 10.74 -16.88
CA VAL A 199 1.85 10.36 -17.94
C VAL A 199 2.22 11.02 -19.27
N SER A 200 2.38 12.35 -19.26
CA SER A 200 2.64 13.13 -20.48
C SER A 200 4.04 12.89 -21.06
N GLN A 201 5.07 12.74 -20.23
CA GLN A 201 6.45 12.62 -20.70
C GLN A 201 6.83 11.17 -21.04
N ILE A 202 6.33 10.19 -20.28
CA ILE A 202 6.75 8.78 -20.42
C ILE A 202 5.64 7.91 -21.01
N LEU A 203 4.44 7.90 -20.42
CA LEU A 203 3.41 6.91 -20.76
C LEU A 203 2.74 7.20 -22.11
N MET A 204 2.48 8.46 -22.40
CA MET A 204 1.89 8.93 -23.65
C MET A 204 2.91 9.23 -24.74
N ASN A 205 4.21 8.98 -24.50
CA ASN A 205 5.23 9.16 -25.52
C ASN A 205 4.98 8.20 -26.70
N GLU A 206 4.92 8.75 -27.91
CA GLU A 206 4.67 8.01 -29.15
C GLU A 206 5.79 7.01 -29.43
N ASP A 207 7.04 7.44 -29.25
CA ASP A 207 8.22 6.61 -29.43
C ASP A 207 8.71 6.09 -28.08
N ALA A 208 8.13 4.96 -27.67
CA ALA A 208 8.47 4.27 -26.45
C ALA A 208 9.95 3.83 -26.39
N SER A 209 10.62 3.65 -27.54
CA SER A 209 12.01 3.18 -27.63
C SER A 209 13.05 4.22 -27.18
N LYS A 210 12.64 5.49 -27.04
CA LYS A 210 13.51 6.59 -26.59
C LYS A 210 13.81 6.54 -25.09
N SER A 211 12.95 5.88 -24.30
CA SER A 211 13.13 5.75 -22.86
C SER A 211 13.55 4.34 -22.48
N GLY A 212 14.65 4.23 -21.76
CA GLY A 212 15.14 2.99 -21.15
C GLY A 212 14.41 2.59 -19.88
N LEU A 213 13.48 3.43 -19.39
CA LEU A 213 12.85 3.25 -18.09
C LEU A 213 12.01 1.97 -18.09
N ARG A 214 12.18 1.16 -17.05
CA ARG A 214 11.48 -0.12 -16.86
C ARG A 214 10.82 -0.20 -15.49
N GLU A 215 11.38 0.46 -14.49
CA GLU A 215 10.89 0.41 -13.12
C GLU A 215 10.82 1.81 -12.50
N VAL A 216 9.67 2.15 -11.93
CA VAL A 216 9.42 3.42 -11.26
C VAL A 216 8.69 3.20 -9.94
N ASP A 217 9.33 3.50 -8.82
CA ASP A 217 8.67 3.49 -7.51
C ASP A 217 8.17 4.90 -7.17
N LEU A 218 6.85 5.08 -7.18
CA LEU A 218 6.16 6.31 -6.79
C LEU A 218 5.30 6.13 -5.52
N CYS A 219 5.63 5.16 -4.66
CA CYS A 219 4.92 4.94 -3.41
C CYS A 219 4.85 6.21 -2.54
N VAL A 220 3.72 6.43 -1.86
CA VAL A 220 3.55 7.46 -0.82
C VAL A 220 3.93 8.88 -1.32
N ASN A 221 3.48 9.26 -2.51
CA ASN A 221 3.77 10.55 -3.14
C ASN A 221 2.63 11.58 -3.11
N GLN A 222 1.55 11.28 -2.39
CA GLN A 222 0.39 12.18 -2.22
C GLN A 222 -0.28 12.54 -3.55
N MET A 223 -0.34 11.60 -4.50
CA MET A 223 -0.89 11.86 -5.84
C MET A 223 -2.42 11.97 -5.86
N GLY A 224 -3.11 11.38 -4.88
CA GLY A 224 -4.58 11.35 -4.84
C GLY A 224 -5.19 10.52 -5.98
N PHE A 225 -6.52 10.52 -6.04
CA PHE A 225 -7.29 9.70 -6.99
C PHE A 225 -6.94 9.99 -8.44
N TYR A 226 -7.02 11.27 -8.85
CA TYR A 226 -6.84 11.67 -10.23
C TYR A 226 -5.43 11.39 -10.75
N GLY A 227 -4.39 11.58 -9.90
CA GLY A 227 -3.01 11.28 -10.27
C GLY A 227 -2.77 9.78 -10.48
N VAL A 228 -3.23 8.94 -9.53
CA VAL A 228 -3.13 7.48 -9.66
C VAL A 228 -3.92 6.98 -10.86
N PHE A 229 -5.18 7.41 -11.01
CA PHE A 229 -6.05 7.03 -12.13
C PHE A 229 -5.45 7.41 -13.48
N ALA A 230 -4.84 8.60 -13.60
CA ALA A 230 -4.21 9.02 -14.84
C ALA A 230 -3.00 8.15 -15.19
N ILE A 231 -2.20 7.74 -14.21
CA ILE A 231 -1.08 6.82 -14.42
C ILE A 231 -1.59 5.44 -14.84
N GLU A 232 -2.54 4.86 -14.13
CA GLU A 232 -3.10 3.54 -14.46
C GLU A 232 -3.74 3.51 -15.86
N LYS A 233 -4.51 4.54 -16.20
CA LYS A 233 -5.07 4.71 -17.55
C LYS A 233 -3.96 4.90 -18.60
N GLY A 234 -2.93 5.68 -18.28
CA GLY A 234 -1.77 5.87 -19.14
C GLY A 234 -1.01 4.57 -19.42
N LEU A 235 -0.80 3.75 -18.39
CA LEU A 235 -0.16 2.44 -18.48
C LEU A 235 -1.00 1.47 -19.33
N LYS A 236 -2.32 1.42 -19.09
CA LYS A 236 -3.23 0.60 -19.89
C LYS A 236 -3.16 0.98 -21.38
N ASN A 237 -3.29 2.27 -21.69
CA ASN A 237 -3.22 2.77 -23.07
C ASN A 237 -1.84 2.48 -23.70
N ARG A 238 -0.75 2.65 -22.95
CA ARG A 238 0.60 2.33 -23.42
C ARG A 238 0.73 0.84 -23.74
N ARG A 239 0.27 -0.04 -22.84
CA ARG A 239 0.30 -1.49 -23.03
C ARG A 239 -0.49 -1.92 -24.26
N GLU A 240 -1.68 -1.38 -24.45
CA GLU A 240 -2.51 -1.65 -25.64
C GLU A 240 -1.80 -1.21 -26.93
N ARG A 241 -1.15 -0.04 -26.91
CA ARG A 241 -0.34 0.46 -28.04
C ARG A 241 0.87 -0.44 -28.34
N LEU A 242 1.62 -0.86 -27.32
CA LEU A 242 2.78 -1.73 -27.50
C LEU A 242 2.39 -3.12 -28.01
N LYS A 243 1.29 -3.69 -27.52
CA LYS A 243 0.73 -4.94 -28.03
C LYS A 243 0.30 -4.85 -29.50
N ALA A 244 -0.31 -3.73 -29.90
CA ALA A 244 -0.66 -3.50 -31.29
C ALA A 244 0.57 -3.40 -32.21
N GLN A 245 1.73 -3.03 -31.65
CA GLN A 245 3.02 -2.98 -32.35
C GLN A 245 3.81 -4.31 -32.28
N GLY A 246 3.27 -5.34 -31.62
CA GLY A 246 3.93 -6.64 -31.47
C GLY A 246 5.07 -6.68 -30.43
N VAL A 247 5.11 -5.72 -29.50
CA VAL A 247 6.13 -5.62 -28.44
C VAL A 247 5.50 -6.05 -27.11
N ASP A 248 5.89 -7.21 -26.57
CA ASP A 248 5.23 -7.80 -25.39
C ASP A 248 6.03 -7.65 -24.06
N ASP A 249 7.35 -7.34 -24.11
CA ASP A 249 8.28 -7.41 -22.95
C ASP A 249 8.89 -6.06 -22.49
N ASP A 250 8.40 -4.93 -23.02
CA ASP A 250 8.96 -3.59 -22.75
C ASP A 250 8.06 -2.66 -21.89
N ASP A 251 7.09 -3.23 -21.16
CA ASP A 251 6.20 -2.41 -20.34
C ASP A 251 6.89 -1.89 -19.07
N ILE A 252 6.49 -0.69 -18.66
CA ILE A 252 7.06 -0.01 -17.49
C ILE A 252 6.27 -0.46 -16.26
N LEU A 253 6.98 -0.94 -15.24
CA LEU A 253 6.41 -1.23 -13.93
C LEU A 253 6.43 0.04 -13.09
N VAL A 254 5.24 0.47 -12.64
CA VAL A 254 5.09 1.65 -11.78
C VAL A 254 4.39 1.25 -10.50
N ASP A 255 5.05 1.46 -9.36
CA ASP A 255 4.45 1.25 -8.04
C ASP A 255 3.80 2.54 -7.53
N LEU A 256 2.52 2.45 -7.15
CA LEU A 256 1.66 3.57 -6.77
C LEU A 256 1.11 3.44 -5.34
N GLU A 257 1.60 2.50 -4.54
CA GLU A 257 1.01 2.21 -3.23
C GLU A 257 1.05 3.42 -2.27
N GLY A 258 -0.01 3.60 -1.47
CA GLY A 258 -0.07 4.64 -0.43
C GLY A 258 -0.27 6.07 -0.93
N ASN A 259 -0.77 6.27 -2.16
CA ASN A 259 -1.02 7.59 -2.73
C ASN A 259 -2.42 8.18 -2.47
N MET A 260 -3.38 7.35 -2.06
CA MET A 260 -4.79 7.72 -1.89
C MET A 260 -5.13 8.28 -0.50
N VAL A 261 -4.32 9.21 0.02
CA VAL A 261 -4.39 9.69 1.42
C VAL A 261 -5.81 10.08 1.86
N PHE A 262 -6.50 10.90 1.06
CA PHE A 262 -7.84 11.39 1.40
C PHE A 262 -8.85 10.25 1.55
N GLN A 263 -8.80 9.26 0.66
CA GLN A 263 -9.71 8.11 0.69
C GLN A 263 -9.47 7.26 1.93
N GLU A 264 -8.20 6.99 2.25
CA GLU A 264 -7.81 6.24 3.45
C GLU A 264 -8.26 6.96 4.73
N VAL A 265 -8.18 8.29 4.76
CA VAL A 265 -8.71 9.10 5.87
C VAL A 265 -10.24 8.98 5.96
N MET A 266 -10.97 9.10 4.85
CA MET A 266 -12.43 8.95 4.86
C MET A 266 -12.87 7.54 5.28
N ASN A 267 -12.16 6.51 4.83
CA ASN A 267 -12.38 5.13 5.24
C ASN A 267 -12.11 4.93 6.73
N CYS A 268 -11.02 5.50 7.25
CA CYS A 268 -10.69 5.50 8.67
C CYS A 268 -11.76 6.22 9.52
N VAL A 269 -12.23 7.39 9.10
CA VAL A 269 -13.21 8.20 9.84
C VAL A 269 -14.57 7.50 9.88
N THR A 270 -15.04 6.98 8.75
CA THR A 270 -16.34 6.28 8.66
C THR A 270 -16.40 5.08 9.59
N HIS A 271 -15.44 4.15 9.53
CA HIS A 271 -15.42 3.01 10.45
C HIS A 271 -14.94 3.39 11.86
N GLY A 272 -14.19 4.48 12.04
CA GLY A 272 -13.89 5.05 13.36
C GLY A 272 -15.15 5.49 14.10
N LEU A 273 -16.13 6.07 13.39
CA LEU A 273 -17.47 6.31 13.93
C LEU A 273 -18.17 4.99 14.28
N GLY A 274 -18.00 3.96 13.45
CA GLY A 274 -18.45 2.59 13.75
C GLY A 274 -17.90 2.03 15.07
N ILE A 275 -16.63 2.28 15.40
CA ILE A 275 -16.06 1.89 16.71
C ILE A 275 -16.80 2.59 17.85
N LEU A 276 -17.01 3.91 17.74
CA LEU A 276 -17.70 4.68 18.77
C LEU A 276 -19.14 4.20 18.97
N LEU A 277 -19.90 4.04 17.88
CA LEU A 277 -21.26 3.54 17.93
C LEU A 277 -21.33 2.10 18.44
N GLY A 278 -20.44 1.23 17.96
CA GLY A 278 -20.36 -0.17 18.37
C GLY A 278 -20.01 -0.33 19.84
N THR A 279 -19.08 0.44 20.37
CA THR A 279 -18.72 0.42 21.80
C THR A 279 -19.86 0.94 22.68
N ILE A 280 -20.49 2.07 22.33
CA ILE A 280 -21.67 2.58 23.04
C ILE A 280 -22.82 1.55 23.00
N GLY A 281 -23.13 1.02 21.82
CA GLY A 281 -24.15 -0.01 21.63
C GLY A 281 -23.85 -1.30 22.41
N SER A 282 -22.57 -1.66 22.54
CA SER A 282 -22.14 -2.80 23.37
C SER A 282 -22.43 -2.58 24.84
N PHE A 283 -22.12 -1.39 25.39
CA PHE A 283 -22.42 -1.06 26.78
C PHE A 283 -23.93 -1.02 27.06
N VAL A 284 -24.71 -0.44 26.14
CA VAL A 284 -26.16 -0.37 26.23
C VAL A 284 -26.80 -1.77 26.15
N LEU A 285 -26.31 -2.63 25.26
CA LEU A 285 -26.80 -3.99 25.17
C LEU A 285 -26.39 -4.84 26.39
N ALA A 286 -25.16 -4.66 26.89
CA ALA A 286 -24.67 -5.35 28.09
C ALA A 286 -25.45 -4.95 29.35
N SER A 287 -25.83 -3.68 29.50
CA SER A 287 -26.67 -3.24 30.61
C SER A 287 -28.08 -3.81 30.53
N LYS A 288 -28.61 -3.96 29.31
CA LYS A 288 -29.94 -4.53 29.03
C LYS A 288 -30.04 -6.00 29.43
N VAL A 289 -29.03 -6.81 29.11
CA VAL A 289 -29.02 -8.25 29.42
C VAL A 289 -28.50 -8.59 30.82
N ARG A 290 -28.18 -7.57 31.63
CA ARG A 290 -27.60 -7.77 32.96
C ARG A 290 -28.60 -8.46 33.88
N GLY A 291 -28.20 -9.62 34.41
CA GLY A 291 -29.03 -10.41 35.32
C GLY A 291 -30.01 -11.36 34.61
N MET A 292 -30.01 -11.38 33.27
CA MET A 292 -30.70 -12.40 32.49
C MET A 292 -29.89 -13.70 32.46
N GLU A 293 -30.45 -14.75 31.88
CA GLU A 293 -29.76 -16.03 31.75
C GLU A 293 -28.44 -15.92 30.97
N ASN A 294 -27.52 -16.86 31.24
CA ASN A 294 -26.18 -16.86 30.67
C ASN A 294 -26.18 -16.85 29.13
N HIS A 295 -27.16 -17.52 28.51
CA HIS A 295 -27.22 -17.62 27.06
C HIS A 295 -27.52 -16.25 26.40
N TYR A 296 -28.33 -15.38 27.02
CA TYR A 296 -28.53 -13.98 26.59
C TYR A 296 -27.23 -13.17 26.68
N THR A 297 -26.60 -13.22 27.85
CA THR A 297 -25.39 -12.43 28.13
C THR A 297 -24.25 -12.83 27.20
N LEU A 298 -24.00 -14.14 27.03
CA LEU A 298 -22.92 -14.64 26.20
C LEU A 298 -23.15 -14.34 24.71
N SER A 299 -24.37 -14.52 24.22
CA SER A 299 -24.67 -14.29 22.80
C SER A 299 -24.58 -12.81 22.41
N CYS A 300 -25.09 -11.93 23.27
CA CYS A 300 -24.97 -10.48 23.06
C CYS A 300 -23.52 -10.02 23.20
N ALA A 301 -22.72 -10.62 24.10
CA ALA A 301 -21.29 -10.34 24.20
C ALA A 301 -20.53 -10.75 22.93
N VAL A 302 -20.78 -11.94 22.38
CA VAL A 302 -20.17 -12.41 21.13
C VAL A 302 -20.47 -11.44 19.98
N TYR A 303 -21.72 -11.02 19.83
CA TYR A 303 -22.10 -10.05 18.80
C TYR A 303 -21.47 -8.66 19.03
N SER A 304 -21.46 -8.19 20.27
CA SER A 304 -20.86 -6.89 20.63
C SER A 304 -19.35 -6.86 20.35
N ILE A 305 -18.63 -7.93 20.72
CA ILE A 305 -17.20 -8.07 20.45
C ILE A 305 -16.94 -8.11 18.94
N SER A 306 -17.75 -8.83 18.16
CA SER A 306 -17.55 -8.92 16.71
C SER A 306 -17.74 -7.58 16.01
N LEU A 307 -18.69 -6.75 16.46
CA LEU A 307 -18.86 -5.36 15.99
C LEU A 307 -17.60 -4.53 16.24
N VAL A 308 -17.10 -4.54 17.49
CA VAL A 308 -15.90 -3.77 17.85
C VAL A 308 -14.68 -4.26 17.08
N VAL A 309 -14.51 -5.57 16.92
CA VAL A 309 -13.39 -6.17 16.17
C VAL A 309 -13.42 -5.76 14.69
N LEU A 310 -14.58 -5.78 14.03
CA LEU A 310 -14.72 -5.33 12.64
C LEU A 310 -14.29 -3.87 12.50
N TYR A 311 -14.95 -2.97 13.24
CA TYR A 311 -14.70 -1.55 13.06
C TYR A 311 -13.28 -1.17 13.46
N MET A 312 -12.73 -1.77 14.52
CA MET A 312 -11.36 -1.53 14.93
C MET A 312 -10.35 -2.02 13.89
N SER A 313 -10.53 -3.23 13.36
CA SER A 313 -9.62 -3.80 12.36
C SER A 313 -9.62 -2.97 11.08
N SER A 314 -10.80 -2.52 10.64
CA SER A 314 -10.95 -1.68 9.45
C SER A 314 -10.34 -0.28 9.63
N THR A 315 -10.61 0.37 10.77
CA THR A 315 -10.01 1.67 11.09
C THR A 315 -8.49 1.58 11.14
N LEU A 316 -7.91 0.53 11.74
CA LEU A 316 -6.45 0.35 11.80
C LEU A 316 -5.85 0.07 10.42
N TYR A 317 -6.50 -0.76 9.60
CA TYR A 317 -6.07 -1.01 8.22
C TYR A 317 -5.92 0.29 7.42
N HIS A 318 -6.95 1.15 7.46
CA HIS A 318 -6.93 2.43 6.75
C HIS A 318 -6.04 3.48 7.42
N SER A 319 -5.87 3.45 8.74
CA SER A 319 -4.96 4.35 9.46
C SER A 319 -3.50 4.12 9.09
N PHE A 320 -3.10 2.87 8.84
CA PHE A 320 -1.72 2.51 8.54
C PHE A 320 -1.40 2.52 7.05
N PHE A 321 -2.16 3.22 6.20
CA PHE A 321 -1.98 3.26 4.75
C PHE A 321 -0.56 3.66 4.29
N ALA A 322 0.18 4.42 5.11
CA ALA A 322 1.56 4.85 4.82
C ALA A 322 2.64 3.83 5.24
N LEU A 323 2.28 2.83 6.07
CA LEU A 323 3.17 1.80 6.60
C LEU A 323 2.89 0.46 5.90
N LEU A 324 3.41 0.27 4.68
CA LEU A 324 3.02 -0.83 3.77
C LEU A 324 2.98 -2.24 4.42
N ARG A 325 3.97 -2.55 5.27
CA ARG A 325 4.00 -3.86 5.98
C ARG A 325 2.91 -3.97 7.04
N THR A 326 2.78 -2.96 7.89
CA THR A 326 1.76 -2.89 8.93
C THR A 326 0.37 -2.93 8.28
N ARG A 327 0.17 -2.15 7.22
CA ARG A 327 -1.04 -2.13 6.40
C ARG A 327 -1.44 -3.53 5.94
N TYR A 328 -0.50 -4.31 5.42
CA TYR A 328 -0.77 -5.67 4.94
C TYR A 328 -1.33 -6.58 6.05
N ILE A 329 -0.76 -6.53 7.25
CA ILE A 329 -1.23 -7.33 8.39
C ILE A 329 -2.67 -6.94 8.75
N PHE A 330 -2.94 -5.64 8.90
CA PHE A 330 -4.28 -5.18 9.25
C PHE A 330 -5.29 -5.37 8.11
N GLN A 331 -4.85 -5.43 6.85
CA GLN A 331 -5.73 -5.80 5.73
C GLN A 331 -6.27 -7.23 5.89
N VAL A 332 -5.44 -8.16 6.38
CA VAL A 332 -5.89 -9.54 6.64
C VAL A 332 -6.90 -9.54 7.79
N PHE A 333 -6.61 -8.82 8.88
CA PHE A 333 -7.54 -8.70 10.01
C PHE A 333 -8.87 -8.07 9.62
N ASP A 334 -8.87 -7.01 8.83
CA ASP A 334 -10.07 -6.34 8.32
C ASP A 334 -10.97 -7.30 7.53
N LYS A 335 -10.39 -8.07 6.60
CA LYS A 335 -11.13 -9.08 5.83
C LYS A 335 -11.66 -10.21 6.71
N CYS A 336 -10.83 -10.72 7.64
CA CYS A 336 -11.25 -11.76 8.58
C CYS A 336 -12.39 -11.29 9.48
N ALA A 337 -12.37 -10.02 9.90
CA ALA A 337 -13.36 -9.49 10.83
C ALA A 337 -14.77 -9.41 10.22
N ILE A 338 -14.92 -9.36 8.88
CA ILE A 338 -16.22 -9.47 8.20
C ILE A 338 -16.87 -10.83 8.50
N TYR A 339 -16.10 -11.94 8.42
CA TYR A 339 -16.59 -13.27 8.77
C TYR A 339 -17.00 -13.37 10.23
N ILE A 340 -16.20 -12.78 11.13
CA ILE A 340 -16.46 -12.76 12.57
C ILE A 340 -17.74 -11.95 12.86
N LEU A 341 -17.94 -10.80 12.21
CA LEU A 341 -19.17 -10.03 12.39
C LEU A 341 -20.39 -10.81 11.91
N ILE A 342 -20.33 -11.42 10.72
CA ILE A 342 -21.45 -12.21 10.21
C ILE A 342 -21.77 -13.34 11.20
N ALA A 343 -20.82 -14.16 11.61
CA ALA A 343 -21.10 -15.23 12.58
C ALA A 343 -21.59 -14.70 13.94
N GLY A 344 -21.00 -13.60 14.42
CA GLY A 344 -21.37 -12.96 15.66
C GLY A 344 -22.80 -12.40 15.64
N SER A 345 -23.26 -11.84 14.52
CA SER A 345 -24.61 -11.27 14.42
C SER A 345 -25.69 -12.35 14.48
N TYR A 346 -25.44 -13.55 13.95
CA TYR A 346 -26.37 -14.68 14.07
C TYR A 346 -26.50 -15.23 15.48
N THR A 347 -25.46 -15.07 16.31
CA THR A 347 -25.38 -15.72 17.62
C THR A 347 -26.59 -15.37 18.51
N PRO A 348 -26.94 -14.10 18.81
CA PRO A 348 -28.11 -13.78 19.62
C PRO A 348 -29.44 -14.23 18.98
N PHE A 349 -29.60 -14.15 17.66
CA PHE A 349 -30.83 -14.63 17.02
C PHE A 349 -31.03 -16.13 17.18
N LEU A 350 -29.98 -16.93 16.99
CA LEU A 350 -30.11 -18.38 17.10
C LEU A 350 -30.20 -18.83 18.56
N THR A 351 -29.38 -18.29 19.46
CA THR A 351 -29.31 -18.77 20.85
C THR A 351 -30.47 -18.30 21.72
N ILE A 352 -31.02 -17.11 21.47
CA ILE A 352 -32.13 -16.55 22.26
C ILE A 352 -33.48 -16.96 21.65
N VAL A 353 -33.70 -16.64 20.36
CA VAL A 353 -35.01 -16.86 19.72
C VAL A 353 -35.32 -18.36 19.59
N LEU A 354 -34.32 -19.18 19.23
CA LEU A 354 -34.49 -20.61 19.01
C LEU A 354 -33.98 -21.47 20.18
N HIS A 355 -33.93 -20.92 21.40
CA HIS A 355 -33.45 -21.65 22.58
C HIS A 355 -34.25 -22.95 22.83
N HIS A 356 -35.55 -22.95 22.51
CA HIS A 356 -36.46 -24.09 22.64
C HIS A 356 -36.17 -25.24 21.66
N LYS A 357 -35.35 -25.01 20.62
CA LYS A 357 -34.87 -26.03 19.65
C LYS A 357 -33.34 -26.13 19.68
N PRO A 358 -32.72 -26.59 20.79
CA PRO A 358 -31.27 -26.45 21.02
C PRO A 358 -30.41 -27.21 20.00
N LEU A 359 -30.84 -28.38 19.53
CA LEU A 359 -30.11 -29.15 18.52
C LEU A 359 -30.11 -28.44 17.15
N TRP A 360 -31.24 -27.86 16.76
CA TRP A 360 -31.38 -27.15 15.48
C TRP A 360 -30.60 -25.84 15.51
N SER A 361 -30.82 -25.01 16.54
CA SER A 361 -30.10 -23.75 16.76
C SER A 361 -28.58 -23.98 16.84
N GLY A 362 -28.15 -24.96 17.64
CA GLY A 362 -26.74 -25.31 17.78
C GLY A 362 -26.10 -25.78 16.47
N SER A 363 -26.83 -26.55 15.66
CA SER A 363 -26.35 -27.03 14.36
C SER A 363 -26.17 -25.87 13.36
N LEU A 364 -27.13 -24.95 13.29
CA LEU A 364 -27.03 -23.76 12.43
C LEU A 364 -25.89 -22.84 12.88
N LEU A 365 -25.75 -22.62 14.19
CA LEU A 365 -24.69 -21.80 14.74
C LEU A 365 -23.31 -22.42 14.43
N ALA A 366 -23.16 -23.73 14.65
CA ALA A 366 -21.93 -24.44 14.31
C ALA A 366 -21.61 -24.35 12.81
N PHE A 367 -22.61 -24.53 11.95
CA PHE A 367 -22.45 -24.38 10.50
C PHE A 367 -21.90 -22.99 10.13
N ILE A 368 -22.52 -21.92 10.64
CA ILE A 368 -22.10 -20.54 10.34
C ILE A 368 -20.68 -20.26 10.84
N TRP A 369 -20.33 -20.71 12.05
CA TRP A 369 -18.98 -20.53 12.59
C TRP A 369 -17.93 -21.36 11.84
N VAL A 370 -18.25 -22.57 11.38
CA VAL A 370 -17.36 -23.37 10.50
C VAL A 370 -17.15 -22.64 9.17
N CYS A 371 -18.21 -22.11 8.56
CA CYS A 371 -18.08 -21.28 7.36
C CYS A 371 -17.19 -20.05 7.61
N ALA A 372 -17.38 -19.34 8.72
CA ALA A 372 -16.55 -18.20 9.11
C ALA A 372 -15.07 -18.57 9.26
N LEU A 373 -14.76 -19.64 9.99
CA LEU A 373 -13.40 -20.12 10.20
C LEU A 373 -12.73 -20.56 8.90
N SER A 374 -13.47 -21.22 8.00
CA SER A 374 -12.95 -21.58 6.68
C SER A 374 -12.62 -20.34 5.83
N GLY A 375 -13.48 -19.32 5.86
CA GLY A 375 -13.26 -18.03 5.22
C GLY A 375 -12.02 -17.30 5.77
N ILE A 376 -11.89 -17.24 7.09
CA ILE A 376 -10.70 -16.70 7.79
C ILE A 376 -9.44 -17.45 7.38
N GLY A 377 -9.49 -18.78 7.30
CA GLY A 377 -8.36 -19.60 6.86
C GLY A 377 -7.91 -19.27 5.44
N VAL A 378 -8.86 -19.09 4.51
CA VAL A 378 -8.55 -18.65 3.13
C VAL A 378 -7.91 -17.27 3.11
N GLU A 379 -8.47 -16.31 3.86
CA GLU A 379 -7.96 -14.95 3.92
C GLU A 379 -6.55 -14.83 4.49
N ALA A 380 -6.24 -15.63 5.53
CA ALA A 380 -4.98 -15.60 6.23
C ALA A 380 -3.86 -16.39 5.53
N PHE A 381 -4.16 -17.59 5.01
CA PHE A 381 -3.13 -18.51 4.53
C PHE A 381 -2.99 -18.56 3.00
N PHE A 382 -3.96 -18.06 2.24
CA PHE A 382 -3.95 -18.15 0.77
C PHE A 382 -4.02 -16.76 0.08
N PRO A 383 -3.12 -15.81 0.42
CA PRO A 383 -3.21 -14.44 -0.08
C PRO A 383 -3.01 -14.31 -1.59
N LEU A 384 -2.28 -15.26 -2.22
CA LEU A 384 -1.97 -15.29 -3.65
C LEU A 384 -3.01 -16.04 -4.49
N TRP A 385 -4.07 -16.57 -3.88
CA TRP A 385 -5.07 -17.35 -4.62
C TRP A 385 -5.92 -16.44 -5.53
N LYS A 386 -5.82 -16.63 -6.84
CA LYS A 386 -6.49 -15.81 -7.87
C LYS A 386 -8.00 -15.66 -7.68
N TYR A 387 -8.68 -16.69 -7.16
CA TYR A 387 -10.13 -16.69 -6.99
C TYR A 387 -10.59 -16.17 -5.62
N ARG A 388 -9.66 -15.85 -4.71
CA ARG A 388 -9.93 -15.37 -3.36
C ARG A 388 -10.98 -14.24 -3.31
N PRO A 389 -10.89 -13.13 -4.07
CA PRO A 389 -11.88 -12.06 -3.96
C PRO A 389 -13.31 -12.49 -4.29
N ARG A 390 -13.47 -13.39 -5.27
CA ARG A 390 -14.79 -13.93 -5.66
C ARG A 390 -15.32 -14.90 -4.62
N PHE A 391 -14.44 -15.77 -4.11
CA PHE A 391 -14.75 -16.70 -3.04
C PHE A 391 -15.24 -15.95 -1.80
N SER A 392 -14.50 -14.93 -1.36
CA SER A 392 -14.85 -14.18 -0.16
C SER A 392 -16.17 -13.43 -0.31
N LEU A 393 -16.39 -12.77 -1.45
CA LEU A 393 -17.67 -12.12 -1.72
C LEU A 393 -18.85 -13.11 -1.72
N ALA A 394 -18.67 -14.28 -2.33
CA ALA A 394 -19.68 -15.34 -2.34
C ALA A 394 -19.97 -15.87 -0.94
N MET A 395 -18.94 -16.07 -0.11
CA MET A 395 -19.10 -16.49 1.28
C MET A 395 -19.77 -15.41 2.13
N TYR A 396 -19.38 -14.14 2.01
CA TYR A 396 -20.02 -13.04 2.76
C TYR A 396 -21.52 -12.97 2.47
N LEU A 397 -21.91 -13.03 1.20
CA LEU A 397 -23.32 -13.02 0.81
C LEU A 397 -24.05 -14.32 1.19
N GLY A 398 -23.44 -15.46 0.94
CA GLY A 398 -24.02 -16.78 1.24
C GLY A 398 -24.26 -16.96 2.74
N MET A 399 -23.28 -16.62 3.58
CA MET A 399 -23.45 -16.60 5.03
C MET A 399 -24.45 -15.53 5.46
N GLY A 400 -24.37 -14.32 4.89
CA GLY A 400 -25.26 -13.21 5.22
C GLY A 400 -26.75 -13.53 5.01
N TRP A 401 -27.09 -14.24 3.94
CA TRP A 401 -28.47 -14.63 3.61
C TRP A 401 -28.87 -16.03 4.13
N SER A 402 -27.98 -16.73 4.85
CA SER A 402 -28.28 -18.07 5.39
C SER A 402 -29.42 -18.07 6.42
N CYS A 403 -29.79 -16.92 6.99
CA CYS A 403 -30.95 -16.74 7.87
C CYS A 403 -32.27 -17.13 7.22
N LEU A 404 -32.35 -17.17 5.88
CA LEU A 404 -33.52 -17.68 5.16
C LEU A 404 -33.84 -19.13 5.52
N ILE A 405 -32.85 -19.93 5.94
CA ILE A 405 -33.04 -21.32 6.37
C ILE A 405 -33.94 -21.40 7.61
N CYS A 406 -33.81 -20.47 8.55
CA CYS A 406 -34.58 -20.41 9.80
C CYS A 406 -35.61 -19.26 9.80
N MET A 407 -35.90 -18.66 8.64
CA MET A 407 -36.82 -17.52 8.56
C MET A 407 -38.24 -17.91 8.99
N HIS A 408 -38.67 -19.14 8.69
CA HIS A 408 -39.97 -19.64 9.15
C HIS A 408 -40.08 -19.61 10.68
N ASP A 409 -39.06 -20.12 11.38
CA ASP A 409 -39.02 -20.09 12.84
C ASP A 409 -39.03 -18.64 13.38
N PHE A 410 -38.33 -17.72 12.70
CA PHE A 410 -38.33 -16.31 13.08
C PHE A 410 -39.68 -15.64 12.88
N VAL A 411 -40.43 -15.96 11.82
CA VAL A 411 -41.77 -15.38 11.60
C VAL A 411 -42.77 -15.83 12.66
N GLU A 412 -42.64 -17.05 13.19
CA GLU A 412 -43.53 -17.57 14.23
C GLU A 412 -43.29 -16.92 15.60
N ILE A 413 -42.06 -16.49 15.89
CA ILE A 413 -41.64 -16.04 17.24
C ILE A 413 -41.47 -14.53 17.31
N LEU A 414 -40.92 -13.91 16.27
CA LEU A 414 -40.58 -12.48 16.29
C LEU A 414 -41.73 -11.63 15.76
N PRO A 415 -41.96 -10.44 16.35
CA PRO A 415 -42.92 -9.49 15.81
C PRO A 415 -42.45 -8.96 14.44
N ALA A 416 -43.41 -8.58 13.59
CA ALA A 416 -43.14 -8.10 12.23
C ALA A 416 -42.08 -6.97 12.17
N ASN A 417 -42.07 -6.07 13.15
CA ASN A 417 -41.10 -4.99 13.21
C ASN A 417 -39.65 -5.48 13.37
N ALA A 418 -39.42 -6.56 14.12
CA ALA A 418 -38.10 -7.16 14.26
C ALA A 418 -37.62 -7.75 12.92
N LEU A 419 -38.53 -8.40 12.19
CA LEU A 419 -38.26 -8.95 10.86
C LEU A 419 -37.94 -7.85 9.84
N TYR A 420 -38.69 -6.74 9.86
CA TYR A 420 -38.40 -5.59 9.00
C TYR A 420 -37.00 -5.03 9.25
N LEU A 421 -36.55 -4.95 10.50
CA LEU A 421 -35.17 -4.54 10.82
C LEU A 421 -34.12 -5.55 10.33
N ILE A 422 -34.37 -6.86 10.48
CA ILE A 422 -33.47 -7.90 9.96
C ILE A 422 -33.33 -7.79 8.44
N ILE A 423 -34.45 -7.67 7.73
CA ILE A 423 -34.50 -7.54 6.27
C ILE A 423 -33.84 -6.23 5.83
N ALA A 424 -34.16 -5.11 6.48
CA ALA A 424 -33.52 -3.81 6.21
C ALA A 424 -31.99 -3.89 6.38
N GLY A 425 -31.52 -4.59 7.41
CA GLY A 425 -30.10 -4.84 7.62
C GLY A 425 -29.47 -5.68 6.48
N GLY A 426 -30.12 -6.79 6.09
CA GLY A 426 -29.64 -7.64 4.99
C GLY A 426 -29.61 -6.92 3.63
N VAL A 427 -30.63 -6.09 3.36
CA VAL A 427 -30.69 -5.22 2.18
C VAL A 427 -29.61 -4.15 2.24
N ALA A 428 -29.36 -3.52 3.38
CA ALA A 428 -28.29 -2.53 3.53
C ALA A 428 -26.91 -3.14 3.25
N TYR A 429 -26.60 -4.30 3.83
CA TYR A 429 -25.35 -5.02 3.54
C TYR A 429 -25.20 -5.35 2.06
N THR A 430 -26.27 -5.85 1.42
CA THR A 430 -26.24 -6.22 0.00
C THR A 430 -26.16 -4.97 -0.90
N GLY A 431 -26.84 -3.89 -0.55
CA GLY A 431 -26.86 -2.62 -1.27
C GLY A 431 -25.50 -1.92 -1.30
N GLY A 432 -24.62 -2.22 -0.35
CA GLY A 432 -23.24 -1.75 -0.38
C GLY A 432 -22.35 -2.46 -1.42
N VAL A 433 -22.67 -3.70 -1.81
CA VAL A 433 -21.78 -4.55 -2.63
C VAL A 433 -21.39 -3.91 -3.97
N PRO A 434 -22.27 -3.23 -4.72
CA PRO A 434 -21.89 -2.54 -5.94
C PRO A 434 -20.75 -1.53 -5.74
N PHE A 435 -20.74 -0.80 -4.62
CA PHE A 435 -19.67 0.14 -4.29
C PHE A 435 -18.38 -0.59 -3.90
N PHE A 436 -18.50 -1.66 -3.11
CA PHE A 436 -17.35 -2.51 -2.76
C PHE A 436 -16.65 -3.10 -4.01
N VAL A 437 -17.43 -3.55 -4.99
CA VAL A 437 -16.90 -4.17 -6.22
C VAL A 437 -16.37 -3.11 -7.20
N ARG A 438 -17.04 -1.97 -7.34
CA ARG A 438 -16.60 -0.90 -8.26
C ARG A 438 -15.30 -0.24 -7.79
N ASN A 439 -15.16 -0.04 -6.47
CA ASN A 439 -13.96 0.47 -5.80
C ASN A 439 -13.36 1.74 -6.45
N ASN A 440 -14.22 2.69 -6.83
CA ASN A 440 -13.84 4.02 -7.30
C ASN A 440 -13.60 4.98 -6.11
N ASN A 441 -13.20 6.23 -6.39
CA ASN A 441 -12.72 7.24 -5.43
C ASN A 441 -13.26 7.13 -3.98
N LEU A 442 -14.57 7.27 -3.77
CA LEU A 442 -15.19 7.22 -2.44
C LEU A 442 -16.07 5.99 -2.22
N ASP A 443 -16.06 5.04 -3.15
CA ASP A 443 -16.96 3.89 -3.09
C ASP A 443 -16.71 3.03 -1.86
N HIS A 444 -15.45 2.89 -1.44
CA HIS A 444 -15.12 2.14 -0.23
C HIS A 444 -15.67 2.81 1.03
N SER A 445 -15.64 4.14 1.10
CA SER A 445 -16.25 4.89 2.20
C SER A 445 -17.78 4.79 2.16
N ILE A 446 -18.40 4.75 0.98
CA ILE A 446 -19.84 4.53 0.83
C ILE A 446 -20.20 3.11 1.29
N TRP A 447 -19.42 2.10 0.92
CA TRP A 447 -19.54 0.73 1.43
C TRP A 447 -19.52 0.70 2.96
N HIS A 448 -18.60 1.42 3.61
CA HIS A 448 -18.54 1.53 5.07
C HIS A 448 -19.85 2.05 5.67
N VAL A 449 -20.46 3.07 5.06
CA VAL A 449 -21.74 3.61 5.52
C VAL A 449 -22.85 2.56 5.43
N PHE A 450 -22.90 1.75 4.36
CA PHE A 450 -23.84 0.63 4.25
C PHE A 450 -23.61 -0.45 5.30
N VAL A 451 -22.35 -0.78 5.61
CA VAL A 451 -21.99 -1.74 6.67
C VAL A 451 -22.44 -1.23 8.05
N ILE A 452 -22.25 0.05 8.34
CA ILE A 452 -22.75 0.69 9.58
C ILE A 452 -24.27 0.62 9.64
N ALA A 453 -24.97 1.00 8.56
CA ALA A 453 -26.43 0.95 8.51
C ALA A 453 -26.97 -0.48 8.71
N GLY A 454 -26.36 -1.48 8.06
CA GLY A 454 -26.72 -2.89 8.21
C GLY A 454 -26.57 -3.37 9.65
N SER A 455 -25.41 -3.06 10.25
CA SER A 455 -25.13 -3.44 11.65
C SER A 455 -26.08 -2.76 12.63
N PHE A 456 -26.46 -1.50 12.36
CA PHE A 456 -27.35 -0.72 13.21
C PHE A 456 -28.75 -1.33 13.23
N PHE A 457 -29.30 -1.71 12.07
CA PHE A 457 -30.61 -2.37 12.02
C PHE A 457 -30.62 -3.73 12.72
N HIS A 458 -29.56 -4.53 12.56
CA HIS A 458 -29.44 -5.81 13.27
C HIS A 458 -29.32 -5.60 14.78
N TRP A 459 -28.48 -4.66 15.22
CA TRP A 459 -28.34 -4.30 16.64
C TRP A 459 -29.67 -3.81 17.23
N LEU A 460 -30.40 -2.97 16.49
CA LEU A 460 -31.70 -2.46 16.92
C LEU A 460 -32.74 -3.57 17.05
N SER A 461 -32.75 -4.54 16.13
CA SER A 461 -33.62 -5.72 16.20
C SER A 461 -33.31 -6.56 17.45
N VAL A 462 -32.02 -6.78 17.73
CA VAL A 462 -31.59 -7.51 18.93
C VAL A 462 -32.02 -6.77 20.20
N TYR A 463 -31.72 -5.47 20.28
CA TYR A 463 -31.96 -4.65 21.46
C TYR A 463 -33.45 -4.45 21.78
N LEU A 464 -34.27 -4.16 20.77
CA LEU A 464 -35.69 -3.85 20.96
C LEU A 464 -36.59 -5.08 21.05
N TYR A 465 -36.22 -6.20 20.40
CA TYR A 465 -37.13 -7.34 20.24
C TYR A 465 -36.54 -8.64 20.72
N VAL A 466 -35.33 -9.04 20.28
CA VAL A 466 -34.78 -10.37 20.61
C VAL A 466 -34.55 -10.53 22.11
N VAL A 467 -33.96 -9.54 22.76
CA VAL A 467 -33.72 -9.58 24.20
C VAL A 467 -35.04 -9.49 25.00
N GLU A 468 -36.11 -8.96 24.41
CA GLU A 468 -37.40 -8.75 25.09
C GLU A 468 -38.38 -9.94 25.00
N ILE A 469 -38.00 -11.04 24.34
CA ILE A 469 -38.91 -12.18 24.06
C ILE A 469 -39.51 -12.78 25.33
N GLU A 470 -38.75 -12.86 26.42
CA GLU A 470 -39.20 -13.49 27.68
C GLU A 470 -39.60 -12.48 28.77
N THR A 471 -39.26 -11.20 28.61
CA THR A 471 -39.45 -10.15 29.63
C THR A 471 -40.85 -9.51 29.62
N GLY A 472 -41.78 -9.98 28.79
CA GLY A 472 -43.21 -9.68 28.96
C GLY A 472 -43.66 -8.29 28.49
N ALA A 473 -43.06 -7.72 27.44
CA ALA A 473 -43.59 -6.50 26.79
C ALA A 473 -44.51 -6.79 25.58
N GLY A 474 -45.04 -8.01 25.50
CA GLY A 474 -45.99 -8.46 24.47
C GLY A 474 -46.77 -9.66 24.96
N GLY A 475 -47.53 -9.48 26.05
CA GLY A 475 -48.43 -10.51 26.56
C GLY A 475 -49.53 -10.84 25.56
N THR A 476 -49.32 -11.84 24.73
CA THR A 476 -50.37 -12.78 24.32
C THR A 476 -49.95 -14.15 24.80
N ASN A 477 -50.65 -14.61 25.83
CA ASN A 477 -50.53 -15.94 26.44
C ASN A 477 -50.37 -17.02 25.37
N ILE A 478 -49.22 -17.69 25.37
CA ILE A 478 -49.13 -19.07 24.91
C ILE A 478 -49.18 -19.93 26.16
N GLU A 479 -50.36 -20.00 26.76
CA GLU A 479 -50.75 -21.12 27.61
C GLU A 479 -52.06 -21.67 27.05
N ALA A 480 -52.04 -22.98 26.79
CA ALA A 480 -53.13 -23.86 26.33
C ALA A 480 -53.55 -23.76 24.85
N GLN A 481 -52.94 -24.63 24.02
CA GLN A 481 -53.67 -25.65 23.24
C GLN A 481 -52.76 -26.81 22.85
#